data_AF-A0A2N9EGL2-F1
#
_entry.id   AF-A0A2N9EGL2-F1
#
_cell.length_a   1.000
_cell.length_b   1.000
_cell.length_c   1.000
_cell.angle_alpha   90.00
_cell.angle_beta   90.00
_cell.angle_gamma   90.00
#
_symmetry.space_group_name_H-M   'P 1'
#
loop_
_entity.id
_entity.type
_entity.pdbx_description
1 polymer ?
#
loop_
_entity_poly.entity_id
_entity_poly.type
_entity_poly.pdbx_seq_one_letter_code
_entity_poly.pdbx_strand_id
1 'polypeptide(L)'
;MRSRKLTCVSITLIVVLLCQNVHSQLQAGFYRNSCDCAESIVKDEVRNSFIKDQGVAAGLVRLHFHDCFVRGCDASVLIDSTSPSNQAEKDAPANNPSLRGFEVIDNAKARLEAICKGVVSCADILAFAARDSVEISGGIGYDVPAGRRDGKISLASDTFTNLPSPFFNVDQLTQLFANKGFTQEEMVTLSGAHVIGRSHCTPFSNRLYNFSGTTSQDPSLDPIYASQLKQQCPQGSTNPNLVVPMDPSSLGTMDAGYYTNILANQGLFTSDQTLLTNAATAIQVNQNARNAKLWRSKFASAMLKMGQLDVLTGNAGEIRSNCSECAFSASSRLLWISSKKKKVGFYGNSCGSSETIVKDEVRKGFYRDQGVAAGLVRLHFHDCFVKGCDGSVLVDSTPGNSAEKDSPANDPSLQGYEVIDSAKARLEAMCKGVVSCADIVAFAARDSIVITGGLGYEVPAGRRDGRISQVSETFTNLPPPTLNVDQLTQAFAKKGFTQEEMVTLTGPKFRSHVCGSVEAEVVHKGSKNPNLVVPMNSDCPGFGDAGYYRGVLANRGLFTSDQTLLANAATANQVIKNARNPQAWRLKFPAAMLKMGQLDVLTGNAGEIRTKCRVINSKRERGMLQTHTTL
;
A
#
# COMPACT_ATOMS: atom_id res chain seq x y z
N MET A 1 44.50 20.22 59.04
CA MET A 1 43.55 21.04 58.25
C MET A 1 43.62 20.58 56.80
N ARG A 2 42.58 19.88 56.30
CA ARG A 2 41.65 20.33 55.23
C ARG A 2 42.38 20.78 53.96
N SER A 3 42.19 20.12 52.82
CA SER A 3 40.91 20.18 52.08
C SER A 3 40.59 18.89 51.31
N ARG A 4 39.34 18.42 51.45
CA ARG A 4 38.72 17.35 50.67
C ARG A 4 37.77 17.97 49.64
N LYS A 5 37.53 17.20 48.57
CA LYS A 5 36.38 17.19 47.63
C LYS A 5 36.64 17.87 46.28
N LEU A 6 36.65 17.07 45.20
CA LEU A 6 35.56 17.04 44.21
C LEU A 6 35.73 15.87 43.23
N THR A 7 35.55 14.63 43.71
CA THR A 7 35.29 13.46 42.86
C THR A 7 33.77 13.28 42.80
N CYS A 8 33.07 14.06 41.95
CA CYS A 8 31.61 13.95 41.86
C CYS A 8 30.96 14.47 40.56
N VAL A 9 31.72 14.66 39.47
CA VAL A 9 31.17 15.26 38.23
C VAL A 9 31.12 14.28 37.04
N SER A 10 31.78 13.12 37.13
CA SER A 10 31.88 12.20 35.97
C SER A 10 30.86 11.06 35.95
N ILE A 11 29.96 10.95 36.93
CA ILE A 11 28.93 9.89 36.98
C ILE A 11 27.55 10.39 36.52
N THR A 12 27.28 11.70 36.61
CA THR A 12 25.95 12.27 36.30
C THR A 12 25.67 12.38 34.79
N LEU A 13 26.70 12.34 33.93
CA LEU A 13 26.53 12.44 32.47
C LEU A 13 26.24 11.08 31.79
N ILE A 14 26.46 9.96 32.49
CA ILE A 14 26.19 8.61 31.95
C ILE A 14 24.74 8.18 32.25
N VAL A 15 24.05 8.80 33.22
CA VAL A 15 22.63 8.51 33.53
C VAL A 15 21.65 9.18 32.55
N VAL A 16 22.06 10.21 31.80
CA VAL A 16 21.24 10.80 30.72
C VAL A 16 21.37 10.01 29.40
N LEU A 17 22.20 8.97 29.37
CA LEU A 17 22.32 7.99 28.29
C LEU A 17 21.37 6.78 28.46
N LEU A 18 20.32 6.94 29.26
CA LEU A 18 19.14 6.09 29.28
C LEU A 18 17.91 6.96 28.98
N CYS A 19 17.86 7.59 27.81
CA CYS A 19 16.57 7.88 27.19
C CYS A 19 15.91 6.52 26.94
N GLN A 20 15.15 6.07 27.93
CA GLN A 20 14.25 4.94 27.77
C GLN A 20 13.42 5.22 26.52
N ASN A 21 13.45 4.28 25.58
CA ASN A 21 12.38 4.13 24.62
C ASN A 21 11.12 3.86 25.45
N VAL A 22 10.44 4.91 25.90
CA VAL A 22 9.08 4.78 26.40
C VAL A 22 8.26 4.44 25.17
N HIS A 23 8.15 3.14 24.90
CA HIS A 23 7.06 2.65 24.08
C HIS A 23 5.79 3.22 24.73
N SER A 24 5.10 4.10 24.02
CA SER A 24 3.78 4.56 24.45
C SER A 24 2.86 3.35 24.43
N GLN A 25 2.75 2.65 25.55
CA GLN A 25 1.84 1.53 25.71
C GLN A 25 0.40 2.05 25.66
N LEU A 26 -0.51 1.22 25.16
CA LEU A 26 -1.93 1.56 25.21
C LEU A 26 -2.38 1.68 26.66
N GLN A 27 -3.23 2.66 26.96
CA GLN A 27 -3.67 2.94 28.33
C GLN A 27 -5.15 3.27 28.39
N ALA A 28 -5.86 2.69 29.36
CA ALA A 28 -7.24 3.11 29.65
C ALA A 28 -7.25 4.57 30.17
N GLY A 29 -8.13 5.40 29.61
CA GLY A 29 -8.15 6.82 29.92
C GLY A 29 -6.96 7.62 29.36
N PHE A 30 -6.32 7.14 28.28
CA PHE A 30 -5.19 7.79 27.62
C PHE A 30 -5.40 9.29 27.37
N TYR A 31 -6.62 9.68 26.98
CA TYR A 31 -6.94 11.07 26.62
C TYR A 31 -7.35 11.97 27.80
N ARG A 32 -7.42 11.47 29.05
CA ARG A 32 -7.94 12.24 30.21
C ARG A 32 -7.31 13.62 30.41
N ASN A 33 -6.04 13.80 30.06
CA ASN A 33 -5.32 15.06 30.25
C ASN A 33 -5.10 15.85 28.95
N SER A 34 -5.40 15.26 27.79
CA SER A 34 -5.13 15.87 26.47
C SER A 34 -6.38 16.13 25.64
N CYS A 35 -7.45 15.37 25.89
CA CYS A 35 -8.80 15.54 25.34
C CYS A 35 -9.79 14.76 26.20
N ASP A 36 -10.17 15.31 27.35
CA ASP A 36 -11.01 14.66 28.37
C ASP A 36 -12.39 14.22 27.85
N CYS A 37 -12.97 14.96 26.91
CA CYS A 37 -14.25 14.66 26.26
C CYS A 37 -14.17 13.59 25.14
N ALA A 38 -13.00 12.98 24.88
CA ALA A 38 -12.80 12.15 23.70
C ALA A 38 -13.78 10.96 23.62
N GLU A 39 -13.81 10.12 24.65
CA GLU A 39 -14.67 8.93 24.68
C GLU A 39 -16.17 9.29 24.70
N SER A 40 -16.56 10.36 25.41
CA SER A 40 -17.96 10.79 25.47
C SER A 40 -18.47 11.30 24.13
N ILE A 41 -17.64 12.01 23.35
CA ILE A 41 -18.01 12.48 22.01
C ILE A 41 -18.24 11.29 21.07
N VAL A 42 -17.36 10.29 21.10
CA VAL A 42 -17.54 9.08 20.28
C VAL A 42 -18.82 8.35 20.68
N LYS A 43 -19.03 8.16 21.99
CA LYS A 43 -20.24 7.51 22.52
C LYS A 43 -21.52 8.23 22.12
N ASP A 44 -21.51 9.56 22.12
CA ASP A 44 -22.64 10.38 21.66
C ASP A 44 -22.92 10.19 20.17
N GLU A 45 -21.89 10.18 19.31
CA GLU A 45 -22.08 9.96 17.86
C GLU A 45 -22.62 8.57 17.56
N VAL A 46 -22.11 7.54 18.25
CA VAL A 46 -22.65 6.17 18.16
C VAL A 46 -24.11 6.15 18.58
N ARG A 47 -24.44 6.74 19.74
CA ARG A 47 -25.82 6.79 20.25
C ARG A 47 -26.77 7.49 19.30
N ASN A 48 -26.39 8.68 18.81
CA ASN A 48 -27.19 9.47 17.88
C ASN A 48 -27.45 8.73 16.56
N SER A 49 -26.44 7.99 16.08
CA SER A 49 -26.54 7.21 14.85
C SER A 49 -27.36 5.93 15.05
N PHE A 50 -27.21 5.27 16.19
CA PHE A 50 -27.99 4.09 16.58
C PHE A 50 -29.48 4.39 16.73
N ILE A 51 -29.85 5.57 17.26
CA ILE A 51 -31.26 6.00 17.35
C ILE A 51 -31.91 6.11 15.97
N LYS A 52 -31.13 6.49 14.95
CA LYS A 52 -31.61 6.63 13.56
C LYS A 52 -31.65 5.28 12.83
N ASP A 53 -30.62 4.45 13.02
CA ASP A 53 -30.56 3.10 12.48
C ASP A 53 -29.79 2.18 13.45
N GLN A 54 -30.52 1.27 14.08
CA GLN A 54 -29.95 0.31 15.03
C GLN A 54 -28.87 -0.59 14.39
N GLY A 55 -28.90 -0.77 13.06
CA GLY A 55 -27.89 -1.53 12.32
C GLY A 55 -26.49 -0.89 12.35
N VAL A 56 -26.37 0.36 12.80
CA VAL A 56 -25.07 1.03 12.97
C VAL A 56 -24.20 0.30 13.98
N ALA A 57 -24.77 -0.23 15.07
CA ALA A 57 -23.99 -0.93 16.09
C ALA A 57 -23.27 -2.17 15.51
N ALA A 58 -24.01 -3.01 14.78
CA ALA A 58 -23.42 -4.15 14.09
C ALA A 58 -22.40 -3.73 13.02
N GLY A 59 -22.69 -2.65 12.29
CA GLY A 59 -21.79 -2.05 11.32
C GLY A 59 -20.45 -1.66 11.90
N LEU A 60 -20.43 -0.97 13.04
CA LEU A 60 -19.21 -0.50 13.70
C LEU A 60 -18.41 -1.64 14.34
N VAL A 61 -19.08 -2.63 14.94
CA VAL A 61 -18.40 -3.84 15.44
C VAL A 61 -17.70 -4.58 14.30
N ARG A 62 -18.40 -4.74 13.16
CA ARG A 62 -17.82 -5.35 11.96
C ARG A 62 -16.68 -4.50 11.39
N LEU A 63 -16.84 -3.18 11.32
CA LEU A 63 -15.81 -2.26 10.82
C LEU A 63 -14.52 -2.38 11.62
N HIS A 64 -14.62 -2.46 12.95
CA HIS A 64 -13.45 -2.65 13.82
C HIS A 64 -12.80 -4.03 13.64
N PHE A 65 -13.60 -5.10 13.50
CA PHE A 65 -13.05 -6.43 13.18
C PHE A 65 -12.28 -6.42 11.84
N HIS A 66 -12.87 -5.80 10.82
CA HIS A 66 -12.29 -5.74 9.48
C HIS A 66 -11.02 -4.88 9.43
N ASP A 67 -10.91 -3.83 10.23
CA ASP A 67 -9.66 -3.09 10.43
C ASP A 67 -8.58 -3.99 11.04
N CYS A 68 -8.87 -4.53 12.23
CA CYS A 68 -7.93 -5.28 13.04
C CYS A 68 -7.37 -6.54 12.36
N PHE A 69 -8.18 -7.26 11.58
CA PHE A 69 -7.77 -8.53 11.00
C PHE A 69 -6.92 -8.38 9.73
N VAL A 70 -6.95 -7.24 9.03
CA VAL A 70 -6.19 -7.07 7.79
C VAL A 70 -4.73 -6.70 8.09
N ARG A 71 -4.46 -5.44 8.46
CA ARG A 71 -3.11 -4.95 8.74
C ARG A 71 -2.84 -4.69 10.24
N GLY A 72 -3.88 -4.65 11.05
CA GLY A 72 -3.83 -4.31 12.48
C GLY A 72 -4.91 -3.29 12.82
N CYS A 73 -5.15 -3.04 14.10
CA CYS A 73 -6.16 -2.06 14.51
C CYS A 73 -5.60 -0.63 14.38
N ASP A 74 -5.37 -0.18 13.15
CA ASP A 74 -4.72 1.09 12.82
C ASP A 74 -5.61 2.03 11.98
N ALA A 75 -6.89 1.73 11.83
CA ALA A 75 -7.85 2.46 11.01
C ALA A 75 -7.49 2.55 9.51
N SER A 76 -6.65 1.66 8.98
CA SER A 76 -6.38 1.59 7.54
C SER A 76 -7.65 1.33 6.72
N VAL A 77 -8.64 0.63 7.29
CA VAL A 77 -9.92 0.36 6.61
C VAL A 77 -10.71 1.63 6.28
N LEU A 78 -10.45 2.73 7.00
CA LEU A 78 -11.17 3.99 6.83
C LEU A 78 -10.63 4.80 5.64
N ILE A 79 -9.43 4.53 5.15
CA ILE A 79 -8.79 5.24 4.03
C ILE A 79 -9.59 5.00 2.74
N ASP A 80 -9.81 6.06 1.96
CA ASP A 80 -10.44 6.00 0.65
C ASP A 80 -9.45 5.59 -0.44
N SER A 81 -9.98 4.94 -1.48
CA SER A 81 -9.24 4.72 -2.71
C SER A 81 -8.82 6.05 -3.32
N THR A 82 -7.54 6.19 -3.65
CA THR A 82 -7.03 7.39 -4.31
C THR A 82 -7.17 7.34 -5.84
N SER A 83 -7.44 6.14 -6.40
CA SER A 83 -7.74 5.94 -7.83
C SER A 83 -8.34 4.55 -8.07
N PRO A 84 -8.99 4.29 -9.23
CA PRO A 84 -9.46 2.95 -9.58
C PRO A 84 -8.39 1.84 -9.56
N SER A 85 -7.10 2.21 -9.69
CA SER A 85 -5.96 1.29 -9.65
C SER A 85 -5.27 1.19 -8.29
N ASN A 86 -5.62 2.06 -7.34
CA ASN A 86 -5.17 2.01 -5.95
C ASN A 86 -6.39 1.89 -5.05
N GLN A 87 -7.00 0.70 -5.07
CA GLN A 87 -8.19 0.42 -4.29
C GLN A 87 -7.81 0.18 -2.83
N ALA A 88 -8.43 0.94 -1.93
CA ALA A 88 -8.30 0.77 -0.49
C ALA A 88 -9.10 -0.44 0.00
N GLU A 89 -8.86 -0.86 1.25
CA GLU A 89 -9.59 -1.97 1.88
C GLU A 89 -11.10 -1.76 1.81
N LYS A 90 -11.57 -0.52 1.96
CA LYS A 90 -12.98 -0.12 1.87
C LYS A 90 -13.66 -0.59 0.58
N ASP A 91 -12.93 -0.59 -0.54
CA ASP A 91 -13.44 -0.93 -1.87
C ASP A 91 -13.29 -2.41 -2.24
N ALA A 92 -12.72 -3.22 -1.34
CA ALA A 92 -12.61 -4.66 -1.57
C ALA A 92 -13.99 -5.33 -1.64
N PRO A 93 -14.15 -6.44 -2.40
CA PRO A 93 -15.43 -7.17 -2.48
C PRO A 93 -15.96 -7.68 -1.13
N ALA A 94 -15.08 -7.92 -0.15
CA ALA A 94 -15.50 -8.31 1.21
C ALA A 94 -16.13 -7.14 1.98
N ASN A 95 -15.85 -5.90 1.58
CA ASN A 95 -16.15 -4.68 2.31
C ASN A 95 -17.19 -3.81 1.59
N ASN A 96 -17.10 -3.63 0.27
CA ASN A 96 -18.06 -2.84 -0.51
C ASN A 96 -19.15 -3.76 -1.12
N PRO A 97 -20.46 -3.49 -0.90
CA PRO A 97 -21.08 -2.35 -0.21
C PRO A 97 -21.52 -2.63 1.24
N SER A 98 -20.92 -3.61 1.91
CA SER A 98 -21.43 -4.17 3.17
C SER A 98 -20.91 -3.51 4.46
N LEU A 99 -19.72 -2.90 4.44
CA LEU A 99 -19.21 -2.11 5.57
C LEU A 99 -19.95 -0.79 5.64
N ARG A 100 -20.25 -0.35 6.86
CA ARG A 100 -21.06 0.85 7.15
C ARG A 100 -20.69 1.41 8.52
N GLY A 101 -21.09 2.66 8.79
CA GLY A 101 -20.73 3.38 10.01
C GLY A 101 -19.49 4.29 9.85
N PHE A 102 -18.96 4.44 8.63
CA PHE A 102 -17.87 5.37 8.33
C PHE A 102 -18.24 6.80 8.73
N GLU A 103 -19.48 7.20 8.47
CA GLU A 103 -20.03 8.52 8.80
C GLU A 103 -20.02 8.81 10.30
N VAL A 104 -20.17 7.78 11.14
CA VAL A 104 -20.12 7.94 12.61
C VAL A 104 -18.70 8.27 13.05
N ILE A 105 -17.72 7.59 12.45
CA ILE A 105 -16.29 7.83 12.73
C ILE A 105 -15.88 9.21 12.24
N ASP A 106 -16.30 9.61 11.04
CA ASP A 106 -15.99 10.92 10.46
C ASP A 106 -16.62 12.06 11.26
N ASN A 107 -17.89 11.92 11.68
CA ASN A 107 -18.56 12.93 12.53
C ASN A 107 -17.89 13.06 13.90
N ALA A 108 -17.55 11.94 14.53
CA ALA A 108 -16.82 11.95 15.79
C ALA A 108 -15.45 12.62 15.62
N LYS A 109 -14.74 12.28 14.55
CA LYS A 109 -13.45 12.88 14.22
C LYS A 109 -13.55 14.39 14.01
N ALA A 110 -14.54 14.86 13.26
CA ALA A 110 -14.74 16.28 13.02
C ALA A 110 -15.01 17.05 14.32
N ARG A 111 -15.85 16.52 15.22
CA ARG A 111 -16.10 17.10 16.55
C ARG A 111 -14.83 17.13 17.41
N LEU A 112 -14.07 16.04 17.42
CA LEU A 112 -12.82 15.96 18.18
C LEU A 112 -11.76 16.91 17.64
N GLU A 113 -11.61 17.05 16.32
CA GLU A 113 -10.66 18.00 15.73
C GLU A 113 -11.02 19.46 15.99
N ALA A 114 -12.30 19.78 16.20
CA ALA A 114 -12.74 21.11 16.61
C ALA A 114 -12.40 21.44 18.07
N ILE A 115 -12.26 20.44 18.93
CA ILE A 115 -12.03 20.60 20.38
C ILE A 115 -10.56 20.38 20.74
N CYS A 116 -9.97 19.29 20.27
CA CYS A 116 -8.62 18.83 20.60
C CYS A 116 -7.89 18.40 19.32
N LYS A 117 -7.63 19.39 18.46
CA LYS A 117 -7.02 19.22 17.14
C LYS A 117 -5.75 18.36 17.15
N GLY A 118 -5.71 17.33 16.33
CA GLY A 118 -4.54 16.46 16.14
C GLY A 118 -4.19 15.59 17.34
N VAL A 119 -5.10 15.43 18.31
CA VAL A 119 -4.85 14.66 19.55
C VAL A 119 -5.35 13.23 19.47
N VAL A 120 -6.55 12.99 18.93
CA VAL A 120 -7.22 11.68 18.95
C VAL A 120 -7.10 10.99 17.60
N SER A 121 -6.59 9.76 17.54
CA SER A 121 -6.46 8.98 16.29
C SER A 121 -7.80 8.43 15.81
N CYS A 122 -7.93 8.20 14.51
CA CYS A 122 -9.08 7.49 13.93
C CYS A 122 -9.15 6.04 14.41
N ALA A 123 -8.00 5.40 14.63
CA ALA A 123 -7.90 4.06 15.20
C ALA A 123 -8.53 3.97 16.60
N ASP A 124 -8.28 4.95 17.47
CA ASP A 124 -8.92 4.97 18.80
C ASP A 124 -10.41 5.31 18.71
N ILE A 125 -10.83 6.22 17.82
CA ILE A 125 -12.26 6.51 17.59
C ILE A 125 -13.00 5.23 17.17
N LEU A 126 -12.43 4.44 16.25
CA LEU A 126 -13.04 3.19 15.81
C LEU A 126 -13.13 2.16 16.93
N ALA A 127 -12.09 2.02 17.75
CA ALA A 127 -12.09 1.11 18.89
C ALA A 127 -13.13 1.50 19.95
N PHE A 128 -13.23 2.80 20.28
CA PHE A 128 -14.28 3.31 21.17
C PHE A 128 -15.68 3.10 20.59
N ALA A 129 -15.87 3.40 19.29
CA ALA A 129 -17.15 3.24 18.63
C ALA A 129 -17.64 1.78 18.61
N ALA A 130 -16.73 0.83 18.44
CA ALA A 130 -17.04 -0.59 18.54
C ALA A 130 -17.44 -1.00 19.98
N ARG A 131 -16.71 -0.52 21.01
CA ARG A 131 -17.08 -0.74 22.42
C ARG A 131 -18.46 -0.20 22.74
N ASP A 132 -18.74 1.04 22.34
CA ASP A 132 -20.02 1.70 22.59
C ASP A 132 -21.16 1.00 21.85
N SER A 133 -20.87 0.46 20.66
CA SER A 133 -21.82 -0.35 19.88
C SER A 133 -22.14 -1.69 20.54
N VAL A 134 -21.16 -2.35 21.16
CA VAL A 134 -21.38 -3.56 21.97
C VAL A 134 -22.23 -3.24 23.20
N GLU A 135 -21.93 -2.15 23.90
CA GLU A 135 -22.68 -1.75 25.11
C GLU A 135 -24.12 -1.37 24.78
N ILE A 136 -24.35 -0.52 23.77
CA ILE A 136 -25.69 -0.02 23.44
C ILE A 136 -26.63 -1.11 22.90
N SER A 137 -26.06 -2.18 22.34
CA SER A 137 -26.81 -3.37 21.91
C SER A 137 -27.02 -4.40 23.02
N GLY A 138 -26.69 -4.09 24.28
CA GLY A 138 -26.94 -4.96 25.44
C GLY A 138 -25.78 -5.89 25.82
N GLY A 139 -24.60 -5.67 25.24
CA GLY A 139 -23.35 -6.32 25.63
C GLY A 139 -22.76 -5.71 26.91
N ILE A 140 -21.61 -6.25 27.34
CA ILE A 140 -20.86 -5.72 28.46
C ILE A 140 -19.91 -4.64 27.94
N GLY A 141 -20.02 -3.42 28.48
CA GLY A 141 -19.05 -2.35 28.25
C GLY A 141 -17.70 -2.70 28.90
N TYR A 142 -16.62 -2.22 28.29
CA TYR A 142 -15.25 -2.43 28.76
C TYR A 142 -14.41 -1.17 28.55
N ASP A 143 -13.33 -1.04 29.33
CA ASP A 143 -12.36 0.02 29.14
C ASP A 143 -11.48 -0.30 27.93
N VAL A 144 -11.36 0.64 27.01
CA VAL A 144 -10.53 0.50 25.81
C VAL A 144 -9.17 1.18 26.08
N PRO A 145 -8.06 0.44 26.11
CA PRO A 145 -6.73 1.02 26.11
C PRO A 145 -6.53 1.78 24.81
N ALA A 146 -6.25 3.08 24.90
CA ALA A 146 -6.06 3.98 23.77
C ALA A 146 -4.60 4.46 23.68
N GLY A 147 -4.27 5.21 22.62
CA GLY A 147 -2.91 5.58 22.24
C GLY A 147 -2.48 4.99 20.90
N ARG A 148 -3.43 4.45 20.12
CA ARG A 148 -3.17 3.94 18.76
C ARG A 148 -2.80 5.10 17.85
N ARG A 149 -1.97 4.81 16.85
CA ARG A 149 -1.67 5.66 15.72
C ARG A 149 -2.34 5.11 14.47
N ASP A 150 -2.72 6.02 13.59
CA ASP A 150 -3.34 5.70 12.31
C ASP A 150 -2.32 5.10 11.34
N GLY A 151 -2.73 4.05 10.64
CA GLY A 151 -2.03 3.42 9.54
C GLY A 151 -2.01 4.30 8.30
N LYS A 152 -1.03 4.04 7.42
CA LYS A 152 -0.77 4.83 6.19
C LYS A 152 -1.04 4.07 4.90
N ILE A 153 -1.34 2.78 5.01
CA ILE A 153 -1.43 1.85 3.89
C ILE A 153 -2.77 1.14 4.00
N SER A 154 -3.58 1.22 2.96
CA SER A 154 -4.84 0.51 2.82
C SER A 154 -4.89 -0.08 1.42
N LEU A 155 -5.01 -1.40 1.32
CA LEU A 155 -4.99 -2.13 0.04
C LEU A 155 -6.13 -3.13 0.00
N ALA A 156 -6.98 -3.04 -1.01
CA ALA A 156 -8.08 -3.99 -1.23
C ALA A 156 -7.57 -5.44 -1.30
N SER A 157 -6.36 -5.65 -1.83
CA SER A 157 -5.73 -6.96 -1.96
C SER A 157 -5.46 -7.65 -0.62
N ASP A 158 -5.20 -6.87 0.44
CA ASP A 158 -4.85 -7.43 1.75
C ASP A 158 -6.08 -8.08 2.39
N THR A 159 -7.30 -7.70 1.98
CA THR A 159 -8.54 -8.27 2.51
C THR A 159 -8.73 -9.75 2.13
N PHE A 160 -8.30 -10.16 0.94
CA PHE A 160 -8.52 -11.52 0.42
C PHE A 160 -7.76 -12.59 1.19
N THR A 161 -6.62 -12.25 1.79
CA THR A 161 -5.77 -13.18 2.53
C THR A 161 -6.05 -13.20 4.02
N ASN A 162 -6.63 -12.13 4.55
CA ASN A 162 -6.68 -11.90 6.00
C ASN A 162 -8.09 -11.96 6.61
N LEU A 163 -9.14 -11.74 5.81
CA LEU A 163 -10.52 -11.81 6.32
C LEU A 163 -11.10 -13.22 6.22
N PRO A 164 -11.84 -13.69 7.24
CA PRO A 164 -12.54 -14.97 7.18
C PRO A 164 -13.65 -14.94 6.13
N SER A 165 -13.67 -15.94 5.26
CA SER A 165 -14.74 -16.10 4.28
C SER A 165 -15.99 -16.73 4.90
N PRO A 166 -17.21 -16.32 4.50
CA PRO A 166 -18.46 -16.96 4.93
C PRO A 166 -18.59 -18.43 4.47
N PHE A 167 -17.71 -18.88 3.59
CA PHE A 167 -17.66 -20.24 3.05
C PHE A 167 -16.66 -21.14 3.78
N PHE A 168 -15.87 -20.61 4.72
CA PHE A 168 -14.83 -21.39 5.38
C PHE A 168 -15.40 -22.48 6.28
N ASN A 169 -14.66 -23.60 6.36
CA ASN A 169 -14.89 -24.63 7.36
C ASN A 169 -14.19 -24.28 8.69
N VAL A 170 -14.48 -25.06 9.74
CA VAL A 170 -13.95 -24.84 11.09
C VAL A 170 -12.42 -24.86 11.18
N ASP A 171 -11.73 -25.67 10.36
CA ASP A 171 -10.27 -25.74 10.36
C ASP A 171 -9.65 -24.48 9.74
N GLN A 172 -10.22 -23.99 8.63
CA GLN A 172 -9.82 -22.74 8.00
C GLN A 172 -10.03 -21.54 8.93
N LEU A 173 -11.17 -21.49 9.62
CA LEU A 173 -11.45 -20.45 10.63
C LEU A 173 -10.45 -20.52 11.78
N THR A 174 -10.22 -21.73 12.32
CA THR A 174 -9.27 -21.95 13.42
C THR A 174 -7.87 -21.50 13.01
N GLN A 175 -7.40 -21.87 11.81
CA GLN A 175 -6.07 -21.49 11.34
C GLN A 175 -5.94 -19.97 11.12
N LEU A 176 -6.94 -19.32 10.53
CA LEU A 176 -6.90 -17.88 10.28
C LEU A 176 -6.83 -17.09 11.58
N PHE A 177 -7.64 -17.46 12.58
CA PHE A 177 -7.61 -16.84 13.90
C PHE A 177 -6.30 -17.15 14.66
N ALA A 178 -5.79 -18.37 14.55
CA ALA A 178 -4.52 -18.75 15.15
C ALA A 178 -3.33 -17.95 14.57
N ASN A 179 -3.35 -17.62 13.28
CA ASN A 179 -2.35 -16.75 12.65
C ASN A 179 -2.33 -15.33 13.25
N LYS A 180 -3.41 -14.90 13.91
CA LYS A 180 -3.54 -13.64 14.64
C LYS A 180 -3.43 -13.81 16.16
N GLY A 181 -3.02 -14.99 16.63
CA GLY A 181 -2.80 -15.26 18.06
C GLY A 181 -4.08 -15.52 18.86
N PHE A 182 -5.19 -15.86 18.21
CA PHE A 182 -6.43 -16.27 18.88
C PHE A 182 -6.53 -17.78 19.04
N THR A 183 -7.07 -18.18 20.18
CA THR A 183 -7.47 -19.56 20.45
C THR A 183 -8.75 -19.91 19.69
N GLN A 184 -9.02 -21.21 19.54
CA GLN A 184 -10.27 -21.67 18.95
C GLN A 184 -11.50 -21.22 19.75
N GLU A 185 -11.40 -21.13 21.09
CA GLU A 185 -12.48 -20.63 21.93
C GLU A 185 -12.76 -19.14 21.71
N GLU A 186 -11.72 -18.32 21.54
CA GLU A 186 -11.89 -16.90 21.22
C GLU A 186 -12.49 -16.72 19.82
N MET A 187 -12.11 -17.56 18.85
CA MET A 187 -12.75 -17.59 17.53
C MET A 187 -14.26 -17.87 17.65
N VAL A 188 -14.65 -18.95 18.32
CA VAL A 188 -16.08 -19.29 18.53
C VAL A 188 -16.82 -18.20 19.31
N THR A 189 -16.15 -17.57 20.28
CA THR A 189 -16.72 -16.47 21.07
C THR A 189 -16.97 -15.25 20.18
N LEU A 190 -16.00 -14.83 19.36
CA LEU A 190 -16.11 -13.67 18.48
C LEU A 190 -17.12 -13.89 17.35
N SER A 191 -17.31 -15.11 16.86
CA SER A 191 -18.40 -15.45 15.93
C SER A 191 -19.79 -15.07 16.47
N GLY A 192 -19.96 -15.01 17.80
CA GLY A 192 -21.18 -14.54 18.45
C GLY A 192 -21.58 -13.11 18.10
N ALA A 193 -20.68 -12.27 17.57
CA ALA A 193 -21.02 -10.94 17.07
C ALA A 193 -22.11 -10.95 15.98
N HIS A 194 -22.27 -12.08 15.29
CA HIS A 194 -23.31 -12.29 14.28
C HIS A 194 -24.74 -12.15 14.84
N VAL A 195 -24.94 -12.16 16.17
CA VAL A 195 -26.26 -11.97 16.81
C VAL A 195 -26.93 -10.63 16.48
N ILE A 196 -26.16 -9.55 16.31
CA ILE A 196 -26.72 -8.21 16.02
C ILE A 196 -26.72 -7.85 14.53
N GLY A 197 -26.16 -8.72 13.69
CA GLY A 197 -25.88 -8.46 12.28
C GLY A 197 -27.05 -8.70 11.34
N ARG A 198 -26.91 -8.17 10.13
CA ARG A 198 -27.71 -8.53 8.96
C ARG A 198 -26.76 -8.80 7.80
N SER A 199 -27.16 -9.66 6.88
CA SER A 199 -26.36 -10.02 5.71
C SER A 199 -27.16 -9.87 4.43
N HIS A 200 -26.49 -9.46 3.35
CA HIS A 200 -27.04 -9.59 2.01
C HIS A 200 -27.22 -11.07 1.65
N CYS A 201 -28.09 -11.38 0.68
CA CYS A 201 -28.37 -12.77 0.29
C CYS A 201 -27.17 -13.50 -0.35
N THR A 202 -26.31 -12.77 -1.06
CA THR A 202 -25.22 -13.33 -1.88
C THR A 202 -24.32 -14.32 -1.13
N PRO A 203 -23.80 -14.00 0.07
CA PRO A 203 -22.80 -14.84 0.74
C PRO A 203 -23.32 -16.18 1.28
N PHE A 204 -24.64 -16.43 1.31
CA PHE A 204 -25.21 -17.73 1.70
C PHE A 204 -26.13 -18.34 0.64
N SER A 205 -26.28 -17.69 -0.52
CA SER A 205 -27.17 -18.13 -1.60
C SER A 205 -26.87 -19.55 -2.11
N ASN A 206 -25.60 -19.97 -2.08
CA ASN A 206 -25.19 -21.34 -2.42
C ASN A 206 -25.85 -22.37 -1.51
N ARG A 207 -26.00 -22.08 -0.21
CA ARG A 207 -26.66 -22.97 0.74
C ARG A 207 -28.15 -23.17 0.45
N LEU A 208 -28.79 -22.23 -0.24
CA LEU A 208 -30.21 -22.31 -0.57
C LEU A 208 -30.47 -23.03 -1.90
N TYR A 209 -29.63 -22.80 -2.90
CA TYR A 209 -29.96 -23.13 -4.30
C TYR A 209 -28.94 -24.02 -5.02
N ASN A 210 -27.64 -23.91 -4.69
CA ASN A 210 -26.55 -24.56 -5.41
C ASN A 210 -25.48 -25.08 -4.43
N PHE A 211 -25.88 -25.90 -3.46
CA PHE A 211 -24.98 -26.33 -2.39
C PHE A 211 -23.86 -27.24 -2.90
N SER A 212 -24.19 -28.22 -3.75
CA SER A 212 -23.23 -29.10 -4.42
C SER A 212 -23.73 -29.54 -5.79
N GLY A 213 -22.88 -30.22 -6.57
CA GLY A 213 -23.27 -30.76 -7.88
C GLY A 213 -24.40 -31.80 -7.85
N THR A 214 -24.73 -32.33 -6.67
CA THR A 214 -25.78 -33.34 -6.46
C THR A 214 -26.88 -32.90 -5.49
N THR A 215 -26.72 -31.74 -4.83
CA THR A 215 -27.61 -31.32 -3.76
C THR A 215 -27.90 -29.83 -3.89
N SER A 216 -29.17 -29.47 -4.09
CA SER A 216 -29.56 -28.07 -4.31
C SER A 216 -29.48 -27.23 -3.02
N GLN A 217 -30.00 -27.75 -1.90
CA GLN A 217 -29.99 -27.07 -0.60
C GLN A 217 -29.01 -27.75 0.36
N ASP A 218 -28.31 -26.96 1.16
CA ASP A 218 -27.45 -27.46 2.24
C ASP A 218 -28.25 -28.39 3.17
N PRO A 219 -27.86 -29.67 3.30
CA PRO A 219 -28.57 -30.61 4.16
C PRO A 219 -28.35 -30.34 5.66
N SER A 220 -27.35 -29.54 6.02
CA SER A 220 -27.12 -29.09 7.40
C SER A 220 -27.96 -27.87 7.80
N LEU A 221 -28.72 -27.28 6.87
CA LEU A 221 -29.59 -26.15 7.14
C LEU A 221 -31.01 -26.63 7.43
N ASP A 222 -31.59 -26.17 8.53
CA ASP A 222 -32.97 -26.48 8.91
C ASP A 222 -33.94 -26.20 7.74
N PRO A 223 -34.75 -27.18 7.29
CA PRO A 223 -35.59 -27.02 6.10
C PRO A 223 -36.63 -25.90 6.19
N ILE A 224 -37.18 -25.65 7.39
CA ILE A 224 -38.17 -24.60 7.61
C ILE A 224 -37.49 -23.24 7.49
N TYR A 225 -36.35 -23.07 8.16
CA TYR A 225 -35.56 -21.85 8.07
C TYR A 225 -35.05 -21.59 6.65
N ALA A 226 -34.58 -22.63 5.94
CA ALA A 226 -34.20 -22.52 4.54
C ALA A 226 -35.36 -22.04 3.67
N SER A 227 -36.58 -22.53 3.89
CA SER A 227 -37.77 -22.07 3.18
C SER A 227 -38.07 -20.59 3.47
N GLN A 228 -37.90 -20.14 4.71
CA GLN A 228 -38.07 -18.73 5.08
C GLN A 228 -37.00 -17.84 4.42
N LEU A 229 -35.75 -18.29 4.40
CA LEU A 229 -34.66 -17.59 3.71
C LEU A 229 -34.91 -17.51 2.21
N LYS A 230 -35.44 -18.57 1.57
CA LYS A 230 -35.79 -18.56 0.14
C LYS A 230 -36.89 -17.56 -0.21
N GLN A 231 -37.79 -17.24 0.72
CA GLN A 231 -38.81 -16.20 0.53
C GLN A 231 -38.21 -14.80 0.60
N GLN A 232 -37.25 -14.58 1.51
CA GLN A 232 -36.57 -13.29 1.68
C GLN A 232 -35.45 -13.06 0.65
N CYS A 233 -34.86 -14.13 0.15
CA CYS A 233 -33.78 -14.15 -0.82
C CYS A 233 -34.12 -15.02 -2.05
N PRO A 234 -35.14 -14.65 -2.87
CA PRO A 234 -35.55 -15.46 -4.01
C PRO A 234 -34.42 -15.70 -5.02
N GLN A 235 -34.40 -16.90 -5.59
CA GLN A 235 -33.43 -17.28 -6.63
C GLN A 235 -33.53 -16.34 -7.83
N GLY A 236 -32.39 -15.82 -8.28
CA GLY A 236 -32.33 -14.93 -9.44
C GLY A 236 -32.81 -13.49 -9.17
N SER A 237 -33.09 -13.13 -7.91
CA SER A 237 -33.35 -11.74 -7.55
C SER A 237 -32.15 -10.86 -7.91
N THR A 238 -32.42 -9.74 -8.58
CA THR A 238 -31.42 -8.73 -8.95
C THR A 238 -31.36 -7.56 -7.97
N ASN A 239 -32.18 -7.57 -6.92
CA ASN A 239 -32.19 -6.49 -5.92
C ASN A 239 -30.97 -6.61 -5.00
N PRO A 240 -29.97 -5.71 -5.10
CA PRO A 240 -28.75 -5.79 -4.29
C PRO A 240 -28.99 -5.46 -2.81
N ASN A 241 -30.13 -4.87 -2.47
CA ASN A 241 -30.45 -4.38 -1.13
C ASN A 241 -31.21 -5.39 -0.27
N LEU A 242 -31.46 -6.61 -0.76
CA LEU A 242 -32.07 -7.66 0.05
C LEU A 242 -31.11 -8.09 1.14
N VAL A 243 -31.55 -7.92 2.39
CA VAL A 243 -30.82 -8.28 3.59
C VAL A 243 -31.71 -9.10 4.52
N VAL A 244 -31.12 -10.05 5.21
CA VAL A 244 -31.77 -10.86 6.24
C VAL A 244 -31.05 -10.69 7.57
N PRO A 245 -31.75 -10.76 8.71
CA PRO A 245 -31.09 -10.82 10.00
C PRO A 245 -30.26 -12.10 10.11
N MET A 246 -29.07 -11.99 10.71
CA MET A 246 -28.19 -13.13 10.96
C MET A 246 -28.66 -13.94 12.18
N ASP A 247 -29.39 -13.30 13.08
CA ASP A 247 -30.15 -13.94 14.14
C ASP A 247 -31.63 -13.53 14.04
N PRO A 248 -32.52 -14.42 13.56
CA PRO A 248 -33.95 -14.11 13.47
C PRO A 248 -34.67 -14.13 14.83
N SER A 249 -34.06 -14.66 15.89
CA SER A 249 -34.66 -14.84 17.21
C SER A 249 -34.54 -13.59 18.09
N SER A 250 -33.49 -12.78 17.89
CA SER A 250 -33.21 -11.59 18.69
C SER A 250 -32.59 -10.47 17.85
N LEU A 251 -33.43 -9.60 17.30
CA LEU A 251 -32.97 -8.55 16.40
C LEU A 251 -32.21 -7.45 17.17
N GLY A 252 -30.91 -7.34 16.91
CA GLY A 252 -30.09 -6.20 17.36
C GLY A 252 -29.71 -6.22 18.84
N THR A 253 -29.89 -7.33 19.54
CA THR A 253 -29.48 -7.48 20.94
C THR A 253 -28.31 -8.46 21.07
N MET A 254 -27.27 -8.06 21.80
CA MET A 254 -26.12 -8.91 22.12
C MET A 254 -26.51 -9.94 23.17
N ASP A 255 -27.11 -11.04 22.74
CA ASP A 255 -27.45 -12.20 23.56
C ASP A 255 -26.93 -13.52 22.95
N ALA A 256 -27.34 -14.66 23.50
CA ALA A 256 -26.86 -15.97 23.07
C ALA A 256 -27.73 -16.61 21.97
N GLY A 257 -28.63 -15.86 21.33
CA GLY A 257 -29.53 -16.34 20.26
C GLY A 257 -28.77 -16.97 19.10
N TYR A 258 -27.65 -16.36 18.68
CA TYR A 258 -26.75 -16.90 17.66
C TYR A 258 -26.37 -18.37 17.89
N TYR A 259 -25.95 -18.73 19.11
CA TYR A 259 -25.57 -20.11 19.43
C TYR A 259 -26.77 -21.04 19.52
N THR A 260 -27.91 -20.52 19.99
CA THR A 260 -29.17 -21.28 20.03
C THR A 260 -29.61 -21.65 18.60
N ASN A 261 -29.49 -20.70 17.67
CA ASN A 261 -29.80 -20.93 16.25
C ASN A 261 -28.84 -21.92 15.62
N ILE A 262 -27.54 -21.84 15.87
CA ILE A 262 -26.58 -22.84 15.36
C ILE A 262 -26.96 -24.25 15.81
N LEU A 263 -27.29 -24.44 17.10
CA LEU A 263 -27.73 -25.73 17.64
C LEU A 263 -29.03 -26.23 17.00
N ALA A 264 -29.88 -25.31 16.55
CA ALA A 264 -31.10 -25.61 15.79
C ALA A 264 -30.85 -25.79 14.28
N ASN A 265 -29.59 -25.83 13.83
CA ASN A 265 -29.21 -25.88 12.41
C ASN A 265 -29.67 -24.65 11.59
N GLN A 266 -29.74 -23.49 12.26
CA GLN A 266 -30.16 -22.21 11.71
C GLN A 266 -29.01 -21.19 11.64
N GLY A 267 -27.74 -21.65 11.61
CA GLY A 267 -26.62 -20.76 11.28
C GLY A 267 -26.74 -20.25 9.85
N LEU A 268 -26.57 -18.94 9.61
CA LEU A 268 -26.81 -18.33 8.30
C LEU A 268 -25.70 -18.70 7.29
N PHE A 269 -24.44 -18.52 7.66
CA PHE A 269 -23.30 -18.83 6.80
C PHE A 269 -22.82 -20.27 6.98
N THR A 270 -22.05 -20.74 5.99
CA THR A 270 -21.35 -22.03 6.10
C THR A 270 -20.35 -21.96 7.27
N SER A 271 -19.68 -20.82 7.41
CA SER A 271 -18.75 -20.53 8.52
C SER A 271 -19.41 -20.49 9.91
N ASP A 272 -20.73 -20.33 9.99
CA ASP A 272 -21.46 -20.42 11.26
C ASP A 272 -21.82 -21.88 11.56
N GLN A 273 -22.46 -22.55 10.61
CA GLN A 273 -22.96 -23.92 10.82
C GLN A 273 -21.81 -24.93 10.97
N THR A 274 -20.64 -24.65 10.38
CA THR A 274 -19.45 -25.50 10.53
C THR A 274 -18.97 -25.61 11.99
N LEU A 275 -19.35 -24.69 12.89
CA LEU A 275 -18.97 -24.76 14.30
C LEU A 275 -19.49 -26.02 15.01
N LEU A 276 -20.50 -26.72 14.47
CA LEU A 276 -20.96 -28.01 14.98
C LEU A 276 -20.23 -29.23 14.39
N THR A 277 -19.39 -29.03 13.37
CA THR A 277 -18.71 -30.14 12.67
C THR A 277 -17.48 -30.67 13.43
N ASN A 278 -16.98 -29.91 14.41
CA ASN A 278 -15.90 -30.31 15.31
C ASN A 278 -16.43 -30.41 16.75
N ALA A 279 -16.07 -31.48 17.46
CA ALA A 279 -16.58 -31.75 18.80
C ALA A 279 -16.20 -30.67 19.83
N ALA A 280 -14.99 -30.10 19.74
CA ALA A 280 -14.52 -29.08 20.67
C ALA A 280 -15.28 -27.76 20.48
N THR A 281 -15.46 -27.32 19.23
CA THR A 281 -16.25 -26.11 18.94
C THR A 281 -17.73 -26.31 19.25
N ALA A 282 -18.29 -27.50 19.01
CA ALA A 282 -19.68 -27.81 19.37
C ALA A 282 -19.93 -27.71 20.89
N ILE A 283 -18.97 -28.14 21.73
CA ILE A 283 -19.03 -27.96 23.18
C ILE A 283 -19.06 -26.47 23.55
N GLN A 284 -18.21 -25.65 22.92
CA GLN A 284 -18.13 -24.21 23.16
C GLN A 284 -19.43 -23.50 22.72
N VAL A 285 -20.00 -23.86 21.57
CA VAL A 285 -21.32 -23.37 21.11
C VAL A 285 -22.40 -23.67 22.15
N ASN A 286 -22.48 -24.90 22.64
CA ASN A 286 -23.46 -25.30 23.66
C ASN A 286 -23.24 -24.59 25.01
N GLN A 287 -21.99 -24.35 25.41
CA GLN A 287 -21.68 -23.57 26.62
C GLN A 287 -22.13 -22.12 26.49
N ASN A 288 -21.84 -21.48 25.35
CA ASN A 288 -22.22 -20.10 25.11
C ASN A 288 -23.76 -19.93 25.02
N ALA A 289 -24.46 -20.89 24.39
CA ALA A 289 -25.93 -20.92 24.36
C ALA A 289 -26.56 -21.01 25.76
N ARG A 290 -25.99 -21.82 26.66
CA ARG A 290 -26.53 -22.05 28.01
C ARG A 290 -26.20 -20.94 29.01
N ASN A 291 -25.15 -20.16 28.76
CA ASN A 291 -24.68 -19.15 29.70
C ASN A 291 -24.35 -17.83 28.98
N ALA A 292 -25.40 -17.10 28.59
CA ALA A 292 -25.29 -15.81 27.92
C ALA A 292 -24.43 -14.79 28.69
N LYS A 293 -24.50 -14.77 30.03
CA LYS A 293 -23.69 -13.86 30.86
C LYS A 293 -22.19 -14.16 30.72
N LEU A 294 -21.82 -15.44 30.78
CA LEU A 294 -20.44 -15.86 30.59
C LEU A 294 -19.96 -15.55 29.17
N TRP A 295 -20.77 -15.84 28.16
CA TRP A 295 -20.43 -15.52 26.78
C TRP A 295 -20.18 -14.01 26.60
N ARG A 296 -21.05 -13.12 27.08
CA ARG A 296 -20.83 -11.65 26.99
C ARG A 296 -19.51 -11.21 27.62
N SER A 297 -19.12 -11.83 28.74
CA SER A 297 -17.85 -11.54 29.41
C SER A 297 -16.64 -12.02 28.60
N LYS A 298 -16.70 -13.23 28.05
CA LYS A 298 -15.68 -13.74 27.12
C LYS A 298 -15.60 -12.88 25.86
N PHE A 299 -16.75 -12.45 25.33
CA PHE A 299 -16.83 -11.59 24.15
C PHE A 299 -16.17 -10.23 24.38
N ALA A 300 -16.48 -9.56 25.49
CA ALA A 300 -15.81 -8.31 25.86
C ALA A 300 -14.28 -8.49 25.98
N SER A 301 -13.83 -9.60 26.58
CA SER A 301 -12.40 -9.91 26.71
C SER A 301 -11.74 -10.19 25.36
N ALA A 302 -12.42 -10.92 24.47
CA ALA A 302 -11.92 -11.22 23.13
C ALA A 302 -11.89 -9.97 22.24
N MET A 303 -12.89 -9.08 22.33
CA MET A 303 -12.90 -7.78 21.65
C MET A 303 -11.77 -6.87 22.17
N LEU A 304 -11.51 -6.87 23.48
CA LEU A 304 -10.40 -6.13 24.07
C LEU A 304 -9.05 -6.64 23.57
N LYS A 305 -8.87 -7.96 23.44
CA LYS A 305 -7.67 -8.56 22.84
C LYS A 305 -7.57 -8.24 21.35
N MET A 306 -8.67 -8.35 20.60
CA MET A 306 -8.74 -7.98 19.20
C MET A 306 -8.33 -6.54 18.95
N GLY A 307 -8.81 -5.60 19.75
CA GLY A 307 -8.45 -4.19 19.65
C GLY A 307 -6.96 -3.88 19.87
N GLN A 308 -6.14 -4.87 20.25
CA GLN A 308 -4.70 -4.74 20.48
C GLN A 308 -3.86 -5.41 19.38
N LEU A 309 -4.48 -5.97 18.35
CA LEU A 309 -3.77 -6.61 17.24
C LEU A 309 -2.97 -5.59 16.43
N ASP A 310 -1.67 -5.87 16.29
CA ASP A 310 -0.73 -5.17 15.41
C ASP A 310 -0.85 -3.63 15.47
N VAL A 311 -1.17 -3.09 16.66
CA VAL A 311 -1.42 -1.66 16.84
C VAL A 311 -0.16 -0.83 16.62
N LEU A 312 -0.33 0.30 15.94
CA LEU A 312 0.73 1.29 15.81
C LEU A 312 0.71 2.22 17.03
N THR A 313 1.87 2.48 17.61
CA THR A 313 2.01 3.41 18.76
C THR A 313 3.21 4.34 18.58
N GLY A 314 3.28 5.40 19.36
CA GLY A 314 4.41 6.34 19.31
C GLY A 314 4.59 6.96 17.92
N ASN A 315 5.71 6.65 17.27
CA ASN A 315 6.08 7.17 15.94
C ASN A 315 5.82 6.18 14.78
N ALA A 316 5.19 5.02 15.06
CA ALA A 316 4.97 3.96 14.07
C ALA A 316 3.79 4.24 13.11
N GLY A 317 2.96 5.25 13.40
CA GLY A 317 1.86 5.70 12.55
C GLY A 317 1.70 7.22 12.61
N GLU A 318 0.48 7.71 12.42
CA GLU A 318 0.18 9.14 12.49
C GLU A 318 -1.11 9.46 13.26
N ILE A 319 -1.45 10.74 13.36
CA ILE A 319 -2.82 11.16 13.68
C ILE A 319 -3.31 11.93 12.47
N ARG A 320 -4.35 11.40 11.84
CA ARG A 320 -4.98 12.04 10.69
C ARG A 320 -5.96 13.10 11.17
N SER A 321 -6.15 14.18 10.40
CA SER A 321 -7.23 15.14 10.66
C SER A 321 -8.56 14.70 10.02
N ASN A 322 -8.49 13.87 8.99
CA ASN A 322 -9.61 13.24 8.31
C ASN A 322 -9.36 11.73 8.23
N CYS A 323 -10.33 10.90 8.64
CA CYS A 323 -10.18 9.45 8.68
C CYS A 323 -10.27 8.79 7.30
N SER A 324 -10.69 9.51 6.26
CA SER A 324 -10.72 8.98 4.90
C SER A 324 -9.44 9.22 4.10
N GLU A 325 -8.55 10.07 4.59
CA GLU A 325 -7.29 10.42 3.93
C GLU A 325 -6.13 9.72 4.64
N CYS A 326 -4.96 9.58 4.01
CA CYS A 326 -3.72 9.45 4.79
C CYS A 326 -3.33 10.85 5.25
N ALA A 327 -2.75 11.03 6.45
CA ALA A 327 -2.31 12.37 6.83
C ALA A 327 -1.23 12.81 5.84
N PHE A 328 -1.49 13.89 5.11
CA PHE A 328 -0.40 14.68 4.57
C PHE A 328 0.45 15.09 5.77
N SER A 329 1.72 14.66 5.80
CA SER A 329 2.62 15.00 6.91
C SER A 329 2.44 16.47 7.24
N ALA A 330 2.12 16.79 8.50
CA ALA A 330 1.90 18.14 8.98
C ALA A 330 3.11 19.04 8.63
N SER A 331 3.07 19.66 7.46
CA SER A 331 3.95 20.73 7.01
C SER A 331 3.15 21.88 6.40
N SER A 332 1.83 21.90 6.64
CA SER A 332 0.87 22.85 6.06
C SER A 332 0.24 23.78 7.10
N ARG A 333 0.97 24.13 8.17
CA ARG A 333 0.75 25.36 8.95
C ARG A 333 1.95 25.67 9.87
N LEU A 334 2.64 26.75 9.53
CA LEU A 334 3.70 27.50 10.23
C LEU A 334 4.55 26.74 11.28
N LEU A 335 5.76 26.37 10.87
CA LEU A 335 7.02 26.81 11.50
C LEU A 335 8.17 26.46 10.55
N TRP A 336 8.75 27.50 9.96
CA TRP A 336 10.07 27.44 9.33
C TRP A 336 11.07 26.90 10.36
N ILE A 337 11.74 25.78 10.07
CA ILE A 337 13.19 25.57 10.22
C ILE A 337 13.53 24.17 9.66
N SER A 338 14.28 24.20 8.55
CA SER A 338 15.26 23.21 8.07
C SER A 338 15.24 21.79 8.65
N SER A 339 14.72 20.83 7.88
CA SER A 339 15.29 19.47 7.80
C SER A 339 14.92 18.78 6.48
N LYS A 340 15.98 18.38 5.76
CA LYS A 340 16.02 17.93 4.37
C LYS A 340 15.53 16.49 4.23
N LYS A 341 14.25 16.29 3.89
CA LYS A 341 13.74 15.01 3.38
C LYS A 341 12.87 15.25 2.14
N LYS A 342 12.98 14.35 1.17
CA LYS A 342 12.17 14.34 -0.06
C LYS A 342 10.69 14.24 0.29
N LYS A 343 9.84 14.93 -0.46
CA LYS A 343 8.38 14.96 -0.25
C LYS A 343 7.68 14.90 -1.60
N VAL A 344 6.50 14.29 -1.63
CA VAL A 344 5.57 14.45 -2.76
C VAL A 344 5.07 15.89 -2.77
N GLY A 345 4.98 16.51 -3.95
CA GLY A 345 4.65 17.93 -4.05
C GLY A 345 5.74 18.88 -3.52
N PHE A 346 7.01 18.44 -3.45
CA PHE A 346 8.15 19.22 -2.95
C PHE A 346 8.23 20.64 -3.56
N TYR A 347 7.90 20.76 -4.84
CA TYR A 347 7.94 22.03 -5.57
C TYR A 347 6.64 22.84 -5.49
N GLY A 348 5.62 22.40 -4.76
CA GLY A 348 4.28 23.03 -4.79
C GLY A 348 4.27 24.55 -4.59
N ASN A 349 5.10 25.05 -3.66
CA ASN A 349 5.18 26.47 -3.34
C ASN A 349 6.31 27.21 -4.07
N SER A 350 7.29 26.51 -4.66
CA SER A 350 8.50 27.09 -5.25
C SER A 350 8.53 26.97 -6.79
N CYS A 351 7.88 25.95 -7.34
CA CYS A 351 7.66 25.73 -8.77
C CYS A 351 6.50 24.74 -8.99
N GLY A 352 5.28 25.16 -8.64
CA GLY A 352 4.09 24.29 -8.62
C GLY A 352 3.73 23.65 -9.98
N SER A 353 4.15 24.25 -11.09
CA SER A 353 3.93 23.70 -12.45
C SER A 353 4.99 22.69 -12.91
N SER A 354 5.96 22.35 -12.05
CA SER A 354 7.14 21.58 -12.44
C SER A 354 6.82 20.21 -13.04
N GLU A 355 6.02 19.40 -12.35
CA GLU A 355 5.62 18.07 -12.84
C GLU A 355 4.81 18.14 -14.14
N THR A 356 3.92 19.12 -14.27
CA THR A 356 3.13 19.34 -15.50
C THR A 356 4.03 19.71 -16.68
N ILE A 357 5.03 20.56 -16.47
CA ILE A 357 5.98 20.95 -17.52
C ILE A 357 6.79 19.75 -18.01
N VAL A 358 7.28 18.91 -17.09
CA VAL A 358 8.01 17.69 -17.46
C VAL A 358 7.11 16.74 -18.23
N LYS A 359 5.89 16.50 -17.75
CA LYS A 359 4.89 15.67 -18.42
C LYS A 359 4.58 16.15 -19.84
N ASP A 360 4.46 17.45 -20.04
CA ASP A 360 4.25 18.04 -21.37
C ASP A 360 5.42 17.78 -22.32
N GLU A 361 6.66 17.92 -21.86
CA GLU A 361 7.85 17.67 -22.68
C GLU A 361 8.01 16.18 -23.02
N VAL A 362 7.73 15.28 -22.07
CA VAL A 362 7.67 13.83 -22.32
C VAL A 362 6.63 13.52 -23.39
N ARG A 363 5.45 14.12 -23.31
CA ARG A 363 4.39 13.94 -24.30
C ARG A 363 4.81 14.42 -25.69
N LYS A 364 5.46 15.59 -25.78
CA LYS A 364 5.99 16.11 -27.06
C LYS A 364 7.06 15.19 -27.64
N GLY A 365 7.99 14.72 -26.81
CA GLY A 365 9.01 13.74 -27.21
C GLY A 365 8.36 12.48 -27.75
N PHE A 366 7.42 11.89 -26.99
CA PHE A 366 6.77 10.63 -27.34
C PHE A 366 5.99 10.68 -28.67
N TYR A 367 5.36 11.81 -28.99
CA TYR A 367 4.68 11.97 -30.28
C TYR A 367 5.63 12.14 -31.47
N ARG A 368 6.87 12.59 -31.22
CA ARG A 368 7.90 12.68 -32.26
C ARG A 368 8.60 11.34 -32.47
N ASP A 369 8.95 10.69 -31.37
CA ASP A 369 9.57 9.38 -31.33
C ASP A 369 9.01 8.57 -30.16
N GLN A 370 8.33 7.47 -30.45
CA GLN A 370 7.72 6.61 -29.43
C GLN A 370 8.78 5.89 -28.59
N GLY A 371 9.97 5.66 -29.15
CA GLY A 371 11.11 5.06 -28.48
C GLY A 371 11.65 5.91 -27.32
N VAL A 372 11.37 7.21 -27.30
CA VAL A 372 11.84 8.11 -26.24
C VAL A 372 11.31 7.72 -24.87
N ALA A 373 10.11 7.14 -24.77
CA ALA A 373 9.56 6.68 -23.50
C ALA A 373 10.38 5.54 -22.90
N ALA A 374 10.84 4.62 -23.74
CA ALA A 374 11.78 3.57 -23.35
C ALA A 374 13.12 4.18 -22.92
N GLY A 375 13.61 5.14 -23.72
CA GLY A 375 14.84 5.88 -23.48
C GLY A 375 14.85 6.57 -22.12
N LEU A 376 13.78 7.27 -21.75
CA LEU A 376 13.66 8.00 -20.50
C LEU A 376 13.57 7.07 -19.27
N VAL A 377 12.92 5.91 -19.39
CA VAL A 377 12.89 4.92 -18.30
C VAL A 377 14.26 4.27 -18.14
N ARG A 378 14.93 3.93 -19.24
CA ARG A 378 16.31 3.42 -19.24
C ARG A 378 17.29 4.44 -18.68
N LEU A 379 17.15 5.71 -19.05
CA LEU A 379 17.95 6.82 -18.54
C LEU A 379 17.83 6.93 -17.01
N HIS A 380 16.61 6.83 -16.47
CA HIS A 380 16.42 6.83 -15.02
C HIS A 380 17.01 5.59 -14.34
N PHE A 381 16.89 4.41 -14.96
CA PHE A 381 17.52 3.19 -14.45
C PHE A 381 19.04 3.33 -14.37
N HIS A 382 19.67 3.78 -15.44
CA HIS A 382 21.13 3.90 -15.52
C HIS A 382 21.67 5.01 -14.61
N ASP A 383 20.96 6.12 -14.42
CA ASP A 383 21.28 7.13 -13.39
C ASP A 383 21.32 6.49 -12.00
N CYS A 384 20.25 5.79 -11.63
CA CYS A 384 20.09 5.21 -10.29
C CYS A 384 21.04 4.05 -10.00
N PHE A 385 21.31 3.18 -10.98
CA PHE A 385 22.08 1.95 -10.74
C PHE A 385 23.60 2.16 -10.76
N VAL A 386 24.11 3.19 -11.44
CA VAL A 386 25.55 3.49 -11.44
C VAL A 386 25.97 4.04 -10.08
N LYS A 387 25.55 5.26 -9.74
CA LYS A 387 26.02 5.95 -8.53
C LYS A 387 24.92 6.40 -7.59
N GLY A 388 23.70 6.51 -8.09
CA GLY A 388 22.55 7.00 -7.35
C GLY A 388 21.71 7.92 -8.20
N CYS A 389 20.44 8.10 -7.85
CA CYS A 389 19.52 8.89 -8.65
C CYS A 389 19.75 10.40 -8.44
N ASP A 390 20.86 10.93 -8.95
CA ASP A 390 21.31 12.31 -8.79
C ASP A 390 21.52 13.03 -10.14
N GLY A 391 21.08 12.46 -11.26
CA GLY A 391 21.18 13.07 -12.58
C GLY A 391 22.61 13.17 -13.14
N SER A 392 23.60 12.54 -12.49
CA SER A 392 24.99 12.53 -12.95
C SER A 392 25.15 11.95 -14.34
N VAL A 393 24.28 11.01 -14.75
CA VAL A 393 24.26 10.44 -16.11
C VAL A 393 24.10 11.49 -17.21
N LEU A 394 23.54 12.67 -16.90
CA LEU A 394 23.28 13.71 -17.89
C LEU A 394 24.52 14.55 -18.24
N VAL A 395 25.57 14.51 -17.41
CA VAL A 395 26.76 15.39 -17.52
C VAL A 395 27.55 15.10 -18.81
N ASP A 396 28.01 16.15 -19.48
CA ASP A 396 28.90 16.04 -20.63
C ASP A 396 30.36 15.75 -20.22
N SER A 397 31.07 14.97 -21.04
CA SER A 397 32.51 14.82 -20.90
C SER A 397 33.24 16.15 -20.94
N THR A 398 34.33 16.23 -20.17
CA THR A 398 35.24 17.37 -20.16
C THR A 398 36.66 16.91 -20.49
N PRO A 399 37.58 17.81 -20.87
CA PRO A 399 38.98 17.42 -21.11
C PRO A 399 39.56 16.69 -19.89
N GLY A 400 39.98 15.43 -20.09
CA GLY A 400 40.53 14.59 -19.02
C GLY A 400 39.51 13.84 -18.15
N ASN A 401 38.20 13.98 -18.42
CA ASN A 401 37.16 13.22 -17.71
C ASN A 401 36.02 12.79 -18.65
N SER A 402 36.03 11.50 -19.00
CA SER A 402 34.92 10.86 -19.73
C SER A 402 33.74 10.61 -18.80
N ALA A 403 32.55 11.11 -19.15
CA ALA A 403 31.32 11.01 -18.38
C ALA A 403 30.64 9.63 -18.53
N GLU A 404 29.69 9.34 -17.63
CA GLU A 404 28.95 8.07 -17.61
C GLU A 404 28.18 7.80 -18.90
N LYS A 405 27.57 8.85 -19.48
CA LYS A 405 26.78 8.73 -20.72
C LYS A 405 27.60 8.24 -21.92
N ASP A 406 28.91 8.46 -21.91
CA ASP A 406 29.83 8.08 -23.00
C ASP A 406 30.43 6.68 -22.78
N SER A 407 29.96 5.94 -21.76
CA SER A 407 30.36 4.55 -21.56
C SER A 407 29.78 3.64 -22.66
N PRO A 408 30.46 2.52 -23.01
CA PRO A 408 29.94 1.55 -23.97
C PRO A 408 28.57 0.94 -23.57
N ALA A 409 28.21 0.98 -22.29
CA ALA A 409 26.92 0.52 -21.80
C ALA A 409 25.79 1.55 -22.04
N ASN A 410 26.15 2.82 -22.22
CA ASN A 410 25.24 3.96 -22.28
C ASN A 410 25.20 4.61 -23.67
N ASP A 411 26.28 4.63 -24.43
CA ASP A 411 26.35 5.19 -25.79
C ASP A 411 26.38 4.07 -26.84
N PRO A 412 25.44 4.01 -27.80
CA PRO A 412 24.33 4.95 -28.10
C PRO A 412 22.99 4.57 -27.44
N SER A 413 23.01 3.76 -26.37
CA SER A 413 21.79 3.13 -25.82
C SER A 413 20.86 4.05 -25.04
N LEU A 414 21.37 5.13 -24.44
CA LEU A 414 20.58 6.10 -23.68
C LEU A 414 20.04 7.20 -24.60
N GLN A 415 18.75 7.51 -24.46
CA GLN A 415 18.01 8.47 -25.28
C GLN A 415 17.08 9.33 -24.42
N GLY A 416 16.47 10.37 -24.98
CA GLY A 416 15.56 11.28 -24.27
C GLY A 416 16.26 12.46 -23.60
N TYR A 417 17.53 12.65 -23.89
CA TYR A 417 18.36 13.75 -23.40
C TYR A 417 17.76 15.13 -23.72
N GLU A 418 17.28 15.30 -24.95
CA GLU A 418 16.63 16.50 -25.45
C GLU A 418 15.31 16.82 -24.74
N VAL A 419 14.56 15.80 -24.30
CA VAL A 419 13.34 15.98 -23.51
C VAL A 419 13.68 16.58 -22.14
N ILE A 420 14.72 16.04 -21.49
CA ILE A 420 15.20 16.55 -20.20
C ILE A 420 15.71 17.99 -20.32
N ASP A 421 16.48 18.28 -21.38
CA ASP A 421 17.02 19.62 -21.61
C ASP A 421 15.93 20.64 -21.92
N SER A 422 14.92 20.27 -22.72
CA SER A 422 13.75 21.11 -23.02
C SER A 422 12.93 21.41 -21.77
N ALA A 423 12.66 20.38 -20.95
CA ALA A 423 11.96 20.55 -19.68
C ALA A 423 12.74 21.46 -18.74
N LYS A 424 14.06 21.27 -18.65
CA LYS A 424 14.92 22.10 -17.83
C LYS A 424 14.92 23.55 -18.28
N ALA A 425 15.02 23.81 -19.59
CA ALA A 425 14.99 25.17 -20.13
C ALA A 425 13.68 25.89 -19.78
N ARG A 426 12.54 25.22 -19.91
CA ARG A 426 11.22 25.77 -19.51
C ARG A 426 11.15 26.04 -18.01
N LEU A 427 11.64 25.11 -17.19
CA LEU A 427 11.65 25.28 -15.73
C LEU A 427 12.55 26.42 -15.29
N GLU A 428 13.74 26.58 -15.89
CA GLU A 428 14.63 27.69 -15.56
C GLU A 428 14.10 29.06 -16.00
N ALA A 429 13.27 29.10 -17.05
CA ALA A 429 12.57 30.32 -17.45
C ALA A 429 11.47 30.73 -16.45
N MET A 430 10.85 29.77 -15.76
CA MET A 430 9.74 30.02 -14.83
C MET A 430 10.17 30.11 -13.36
N CYS A 431 11.06 29.23 -12.93
CA CYS A 431 11.47 29.02 -11.55
C CYS A 431 12.98 28.70 -11.49
N LYS A 432 13.78 29.69 -11.88
CA LYS A 432 15.23 29.58 -12.01
C LYS A 432 15.89 29.00 -10.77
N GLY A 433 16.71 27.96 -10.96
CA GLY A 433 17.50 27.35 -9.89
C GLY A 433 16.70 26.53 -8.86
N VAL A 434 15.44 26.21 -9.15
CA VAL A 434 14.57 25.50 -8.19
C VAL A 434 14.60 23.99 -8.40
N VAL A 435 14.32 23.51 -9.63
CA VAL A 435 14.09 22.10 -9.92
C VAL A 435 15.37 21.40 -10.37
N SER A 436 15.74 20.29 -9.74
CA SER A 436 16.94 19.51 -10.12
C SER A 436 16.73 18.75 -11.42
N CYS A 437 17.82 18.51 -12.16
CA CYS A 437 17.79 17.61 -13.32
C CYS A 437 17.50 16.16 -12.90
N ALA A 438 17.98 15.75 -11.73
CA ALA A 438 17.68 14.46 -11.14
C ALA A 438 16.17 14.22 -10.92
N ASP A 439 15.43 15.24 -10.45
CA ASP A 439 13.97 15.14 -10.32
C ASP A 439 13.27 15.16 -11.69
N ILE A 440 13.77 15.94 -12.66
CA ILE A 440 13.23 15.91 -14.04
C ILE A 440 13.35 14.52 -14.65
N VAL A 441 14.47 13.82 -14.48
CA VAL A 441 14.65 12.44 -14.96
C VAL A 441 13.65 11.47 -14.30
N ALA A 442 13.47 11.57 -12.98
CA ALA A 442 12.54 10.71 -12.26
C ALA A 442 11.07 10.96 -12.66
N PHE A 443 10.68 12.23 -12.82
CA PHE A 443 9.36 12.61 -13.34
C PHE A 443 9.17 12.11 -14.78
N ALA A 444 10.17 12.28 -15.64
CA ALA A 444 10.11 11.88 -17.03
C ALA A 444 9.96 10.37 -17.21
N ALA A 445 10.64 9.56 -16.39
CA ALA A 445 10.48 8.11 -16.40
C ALA A 445 9.06 7.69 -15.97
N ARG A 446 8.52 8.30 -14.90
CA ARG A 446 7.15 8.07 -14.43
C ARG A 446 6.12 8.44 -15.50
N ASP A 447 6.27 9.59 -16.15
CA ASP A 447 5.36 10.04 -17.20
C ASP A 447 5.49 9.18 -18.48
N SER A 448 6.68 8.65 -18.76
CA SER A 448 6.93 7.69 -19.86
C SER A 448 6.27 6.34 -19.63
N ILE A 449 6.23 5.87 -18.38
CA ILE A 449 5.47 4.67 -17.98
C ILE A 449 3.96 4.92 -18.19
N VAL A 450 3.45 6.06 -17.73
CA VAL A 450 2.02 6.40 -17.87
C VAL A 450 1.60 6.53 -19.34
N ILE A 451 2.34 7.28 -20.15
CA ILE A 451 1.97 7.55 -21.54
C ILE A 451 1.99 6.29 -22.42
N THR A 452 2.73 5.27 -22.02
CA THR A 452 2.81 3.98 -22.74
C THR A 452 1.76 2.96 -22.26
N GLY A 453 0.94 3.30 -21.27
CA GLY A 453 -0.15 2.46 -20.75
C GLY A 453 0.14 1.80 -19.40
N GLY A 454 1.22 2.20 -18.73
CA GLY A 454 1.56 1.79 -17.37
C GLY A 454 0.84 2.59 -16.30
N LEU A 455 0.89 2.10 -15.07
CA LEU A 455 0.31 2.78 -13.91
C LEU A 455 1.20 3.95 -13.47
N GLY A 456 0.55 5.06 -13.13
CA GLY A 456 1.23 6.20 -12.51
C GLY A 456 1.61 5.92 -11.07
N TYR A 457 2.64 6.61 -10.60
CA TYR A 457 3.07 6.61 -9.20
C TYR A 457 3.58 7.99 -8.80
N GLU A 458 3.54 8.28 -7.51
CA GLU A 458 4.09 9.53 -6.99
C GLU A 458 5.62 9.45 -6.92
N VAL A 459 6.28 10.50 -7.37
CA VAL A 459 7.75 10.60 -7.34
C VAL A 459 8.15 11.51 -6.18
N PRO A 460 8.78 10.99 -5.12
CA PRO A 460 9.33 11.83 -4.06
C PRO A 460 10.41 12.74 -4.64
N ALA A 461 10.20 14.05 -4.59
CA ALA A 461 11.08 15.05 -5.19
C ALA A 461 11.92 15.79 -4.14
N GLY A 462 12.85 16.63 -4.60
CA GLY A 462 13.86 17.29 -3.77
C GLY A 462 15.25 16.66 -3.89
N ARG A 463 15.52 15.94 -4.99
CA ARG A 463 16.88 15.48 -5.33
C ARG A 463 17.77 16.69 -5.61
N ARG A 464 19.07 16.50 -5.38
CA ARG A 464 20.11 17.41 -5.83
C ARG A 464 20.93 16.74 -6.93
N ASP A 465 21.43 17.57 -7.82
CA ASP A 465 22.25 17.14 -8.94
C ASP A 465 23.66 16.77 -8.47
N GLY A 466 24.13 15.60 -8.91
CA GLY A 466 25.48 15.12 -8.73
C GLY A 466 26.51 16.03 -9.39
N ARG A 467 27.71 16.08 -8.79
CA ARG A 467 28.84 16.89 -9.28
C ARG A 467 29.96 16.05 -9.90
N ILE A 468 29.75 14.74 -10.03
CA ILE A 468 30.75 13.81 -10.51
C ILE A 468 30.02 12.87 -11.46
N SER A 469 30.56 12.70 -12.66
CA SER A 469 30.14 11.69 -13.62
C SER A 469 31.39 11.12 -14.27
N GLN A 470 31.60 9.81 -14.10
CA GLN A 470 32.80 9.12 -14.59
C GLN A 470 32.46 7.80 -15.26
N VAL A 471 33.05 7.57 -16.43
CA VAL A 471 32.88 6.33 -17.20
C VAL A 471 33.28 5.08 -16.38
N SER A 472 34.29 5.17 -15.50
CA SER A 472 34.74 4.07 -14.64
C SER A 472 33.65 3.55 -13.68
N GLU A 473 32.71 4.41 -13.29
CA GLU A 473 31.63 4.07 -12.38
C GLU A 473 30.62 3.14 -13.06
N THR A 474 30.45 3.25 -14.38
CA THR A 474 29.54 2.40 -15.16
C THR A 474 30.02 0.95 -15.20
N PHE A 475 31.32 0.71 -15.42
CA PHE A 475 31.91 -0.64 -15.44
C PHE A 475 31.87 -1.34 -14.08
N THR A 476 31.82 -0.56 -13.00
CA THR A 476 31.84 -1.09 -11.63
C THR A 476 30.44 -1.45 -11.13
N ASN A 477 29.44 -0.65 -11.52
CA ASN A 477 28.13 -0.67 -10.86
C ASN A 477 26.99 -1.18 -11.75
N LEU A 478 27.12 -1.16 -13.08
CA LEU A 478 26.13 -1.78 -13.96
C LEU A 478 26.37 -3.28 -14.05
N PRO A 479 25.33 -4.12 -13.91
CA PRO A 479 25.46 -5.55 -14.14
C PRO A 479 25.89 -5.82 -15.59
N PRO A 480 26.93 -6.63 -15.84
CA PRO A 480 27.28 -7.01 -17.20
C PRO A 480 26.23 -7.97 -17.78
N PRO A 481 26.10 -8.06 -19.12
CA PRO A 481 25.37 -9.16 -19.74
C PRO A 481 25.95 -10.49 -19.24
N THR A 482 25.12 -11.34 -18.65
CA THR A 482 25.58 -12.58 -18.00
C THR A 482 24.71 -13.78 -18.40
N LEU A 483 25.36 -14.95 -18.46
CA LEU A 483 24.72 -16.27 -18.55
C LEU A 483 24.29 -16.79 -17.17
N ASN A 484 24.69 -16.12 -16.09
CA ASN A 484 24.49 -16.57 -14.73
C ASN A 484 23.50 -15.66 -13.98
N VAL A 485 22.28 -16.17 -13.79
CA VAL A 485 21.21 -15.47 -13.07
C VAL A 485 21.54 -15.16 -11.61
N ASP A 486 22.45 -15.90 -10.97
CA ASP A 486 22.87 -15.64 -9.59
C ASP A 486 23.78 -14.41 -9.52
N GLN A 487 24.63 -14.18 -10.53
CA GLN A 487 25.39 -12.94 -10.63
C GLN A 487 24.47 -11.72 -10.79
N LEU A 488 23.43 -11.85 -11.60
CA LEU A 488 22.42 -10.81 -11.77
C LEU A 488 21.63 -10.57 -10.46
N THR A 489 21.23 -11.64 -9.77
CA THR A 489 20.55 -11.57 -8.48
C THR A 489 21.43 -10.89 -7.42
N GLN A 490 22.73 -11.21 -7.37
CA GLN A 490 23.67 -10.58 -6.44
C GLN A 490 23.88 -9.09 -6.75
N ALA A 491 23.94 -8.70 -8.03
CA ALA A 491 24.11 -7.30 -8.41
C ALA A 491 22.92 -6.44 -7.96
N PHE A 492 21.69 -6.94 -8.14
CA PHE A 492 20.48 -6.28 -7.66
C PHE A 492 20.38 -6.31 -6.12
N ALA A 493 20.78 -7.40 -5.48
CA ALA A 493 20.79 -7.51 -4.02
C ALA A 493 21.74 -6.51 -3.36
N LYS A 494 22.90 -6.20 -3.98
CA LYS A 494 23.81 -5.14 -3.52
C LYS A 494 23.16 -3.75 -3.48
N LYS A 495 22.15 -3.52 -4.31
CA LYS A 495 21.33 -2.29 -4.33
C LYS A 495 20.03 -2.44 -3.52
N GLY A 496 19.89 -3.50 -2.73
CA GLY A 496 18.77 -3.72 -1.82
C GLY A 496 17.50 -4.28 -2.48
N PHE A 497 17.58 -4.80 -3.71
CA PHE A 497 16.44 -5.41 -4.39
C PHE A 497 16.33 -6.90 -4.11
N THR A 498 15.09 -7.38 -4.02
CA THR A 498 14.79 -8.81 -3.99
C THR A 498 14.91 -9.42 -5.38
N GLN A 499 14.98 -10.75 -5.43
CA GLN A 499 14.95 -11.47 -6.70
C GLN A 499 13.66 -11.22 -7.50
N GLU A 500 12.52 -11.07 -6.81
CA GLU A 500 11.25 -10.73 -7.46
C GLU A 500 11.27 -9.31 -8.05
N GLU A 501 11.82 -8.34 -7.34
CA GLU A 501 11.95 -6.96 -7.84
C GLU A 501 12.93 -6.89 -9.02
N MET A 502 14.02 -7.66 -8.99
CA MET A 502 14.95 -7.80 -10.10
C MET A 502 14.23 -8.32 -11.35
N VAL A 503 13.52 -9.46 -11.25
CA VAL A 503 12.75 -10.01 -12.39
C VAL A 503 11.67 -9.02 -12.85
N THR A 504 11.07 -8.27 -11.93
CA THR A 504 10.05 -7.27 -12.27
C THR A 504 10.64 -6.11 -13.07
N LEU A 505 11.82 -5.60 -12.68
CA LEU A 505 12.52 -4.48 -13.34
C LEU A 505 13.14 -4.87 -14.69
N THR A 506 13.44 -6.15 -14.93
CA THR A 506 13.95 -6.62 -16.23
C THR A 506 12.87 -6.77 -17.30
N GLY A 507 11.59 -6.82 -16.92
CA GLY A 507 10.49 -7.13 -17.85
C GLY A 507 9.71 -6.00 -18.55
N PRO A 508 9.94 -4.69 -18.36
CA PRO A 508 9.13 -3.68 -19.04
C PRO A 508 9.41 -3.67 -20.55
N LYS A 509 8.33 -3.70 -21.35
CA LYS A 509 8.37 -3.42 -22.80
C LYS A 509 7.84 -2.04 -23.12
N PHE A 510 8.54 -1.39 -24.04
CA PHE A 510 8.10 -0.14 -24.65
C PHE A 510 7.87 -0.38 -26.15
N ARG A 511 6.85 0.27 -26.71
CA ARG A 511 6.52 0.17 -28.13
C ARG A 511 7.68 0.75 -28.96
N SER A 512 8.22 -0.03 -29.88
CA SER A 512 9.19 0.43 -30.89
C SER A 512 8.44 0.88 -32.15
N HIS A 513 9.04 1.80 -32.92
CA HIS A 513 8.49 2.34 -34.18
C HIS A 513 8.16 1.31 -35.27
N VAL A 514 8.56 0.05 -35.12
CA VAL A 514 8.40 -0.99 -36.17
C VAL A 514 7.10 -1.82 -36.00
N CYS A 515 6.22 -1.44 -35.08
CA CYS A 515 4.96 -2.14 -34.89
C CYS A 515 3.92 -1.78 -35.96
N GLY A 516 3.97 -2.49 -37.10
CA GLY A 516 2.92 -2.49 -38.12
C GLY A 516 3.37 -2.47 -39.59
N SER A 517 4.67 -2.37 -39.89
CA SER A 517 5.15 -2.47 -41.28
C SER A 517 5.63 -3.88 -41.60
N VAL A 518 5.34 -4.31 -42.83
CA VAL A 518 5.67 -5.61 -43.44
C VAL A 518 7.19 -5.88 -43.53
N GLU A 519 8.02 -4.99 -42.99
CA GLU A 519 9.49 -5.02 -43.07
C GLU A 519 10.16 -5.75 -41.90
N ALA A 520 9.41 -6.13 -40.85
CA ALA A 520 9.98 -6.83 -39.69
C ALA A 520 10.58 -8.21 -40.05
N GLU A 521 10.12 -8.87 -41.12
CA GLU A 521 10.70 -10.13 -41.62
C GLU A 521 11.98 -9.95 -42.47
N VAL A 522 12.26 -8.73 -42.98
CA VAL A 522 13.39 -8.48 -43.91
C VAL A 522 14.67 -8.08 -43.17
N VAL A 523 14.58 -7.56 -41.95
CA VAL A 523 15.73 -7.02 -41.20
C VAL A 523 16.71 -8.09 -40.71
N HIS A 524 16.31 -9.36 -40.69
CA HIS A 524 17.13 -10.45 -40.11
C HIS A 524 18.30 -10.90 -40.99
N LYS A 525 18.43 -10.43 -42.24
CA LYS A 525 19.50 -10.85 -43.17
C LYS A 525 20.28 -9.66 -43.74
N GLY A 526 21.21 -9.10 -42.95
CA GLY A 526 22.39 -8.40 -43.50
C GLY A 526 22.46 -6.87 -43.41
N SER A 527 21.70 -6.20 -42.53
CA SER A 527 21.85 -4.74 -42.35
C SER A 527 23.12 -4.37 -41.58
N LYS A 528 23.92 -3.44 -42.13
CA LYS A 528 25.13 -2.85 -41.50
C LYS A 528 24.86 -1.51 -40.79
N ASN A 529 23.60 -1.12 -40.58
CA ASN A 529 23.26 0.16 -39.95
C ASN A 529 23.32 0.04 -38.40
N PRO A 530 24.27 0.71 -37.71
CA PRO A 530 24.42 0.63 -36.26
C PRO A 530 23.26 1.29 -35.47
N ASN A 531 22.40 2.07 -36.15
CA ASN A 531 21.25 2.74 -35.54
C ASN A 531 19.92 1.99 -35.71
N LEU A 532 19.96 0.73 -36.17
CA LEU A 532 18.76 -0.05 -36.45
C LEU A 532 18.16 -0.62 -35.15
N VAL A 533 16.99 -0.12 -34.75
CA VAL A 533 16.29 -0.57 -33.54
C VAL A 533 15.46 -1.82 -33.86
N VAL A 534 15.91 -2.98 -33.38
CA VAL A 534 15.17 -4.25 -33.52
C VAL A 534 14.12 -4.37 -32.40
N PRO A 535 12.85 -4.67 -32.72
CA PRO A 535 11.83 -4.94 -31.70
C PRO A 535 12.22 -6.15 -30.83
N MET A 536 12.05 -6.06 -29.51
CA MET A 536 12.34 -7.18 -28.59
C MET A 536 11.29 -8.32 -28.63
N ASN A 537 10.41 -8.38 -29.65
CA ASN A 537 9.52 -9.52 -30.03
C ASN A 537 8.75 -9.22 -31.34
N SER A 538 8.25 -10.28 -31.99
CA SER A 538 7.38 -10.26 -33.18
C SER A 538 5.93 -9.84 -32.92
N ASP A 539 5.47 -9.90 -31.66
CA ASP A 539 4.11 -9.54 -31.28
C ASP A 539 4.11 -8.14 -30.65
N CYS A 540 3.23 -7.25 -31.13
CA CYS A 540 3.14 -5.84 -30.74
C CYS A 540 1.96 -5.49 -29.81
N PRO A 541 2.04 -5.74 -28.49
CA PRO A 541 1.12 -5.11 -27.53
C PRO A 541 1.80 -3.98 -26.70
N GLY A 542 0.97 -3.23 -25.97
CA GLY A 542 1.37 -2.03 -25.21
C GLY A 542 2.03 -2.30 -23.85
N PHE A 543 2.49 -1.25 -23.16
CA PHE A 543 3.22 -1.36 -21.89
C PHE A 543 2.48 -2.24 -20.87
N GLY A 544 3.20 -3.24 -20.35
CA GLY A 544 2.71 -4.18 -19.34
C GLY A 544 1.84 -5.33 -19.81
N ASP A 545 1.90 -5.68 -21.09
CA ASP A 545 1.55 -7.03 -21.50
C ASP A 545 2.49 -8.08 -20.88
N ALA A 546 2.03 -9.33 -20.79
CA ALA A 546 2.85 -10.46 -20.37
C ALA A 546 3.80 -10.94 -21.48
N GLY A 547 3.96 -10.19 -22.58
CA GLY A 547 4.65 -10.59 -23.80
C GLY A 547 6.14 -10.77 -23.64
N TYR A 548 6.82 -9.99 -22.79
CA TYR A 548 8.22 -10.24 -22.42
C TYR A 548 8.38 -11.63 -21.80
N TYR A 549 7.66 -11.89 -20.70
CA TYR A 549 7.77 -13.15 -19.97
C TYR A 549 7.26 -14.35 -20.78
N ARG A 550 6.21 -14.19 -21.58
CA ARG A 550 5.77 -15.21 -22.54
C ARG A 550 6.81 -15.46 -23.63
N GLY A 551 7.52 -14.42 -24.08
CA GLY A 551 8.66 -14.54 -24.98
C GLY A 551 9.78 -15.36 -24.37
N VAL A 552 10.19 -15.04 -23.14
CA VAL A 552 11.21 -15.78 -22.38
C VAL A 552 10.81 -17.25 -22.20
N LEU A 553 9.54 -17.53 -21.83
CA LEU A 553 9.00 -18.89 -21.71
C LEU A 553 8.95 -19.66 -23.04
N ALA A 554 8.83 -18.96 -24.16
CA ALA A 554 8.86 -19.52 -25.50
C ALA A 554 10.28 -19.62 -26.10
N ASN A 555 11.33 -19.46 -25.29
CA ASN A 555 12.73 -19.41 -25.72
C ASN A 555 13.01 -18.29 -26.75
N ARG A 556 12.28 -17.18 -26.66
CA ARG A 556 12.46 -15.97 -27.48
C ARG A 556 13.10 -14.81 -26.71
N GLY A 557 13.87 -15.09 -25.65
CA GLY A 557 14.66 -14.06 -24.96
C GLY A 557 15.71 -13.47 -25.90
N LEU A 558 15.72 -12.14 -26.08
CA LEU A 558 16.60 -11.47 -27.05
C LEU A 558 18.05 -11.44 -26.54
N PHE A 559 18.23 -11.11 -25.26
CA PHE A 559 19.53 -11.16 -24.62
C PHE A 559 19.70 -12.47 -23.85
N THR A 560 20.94 -12.91 -23.77
CA THR A 560 21.32 -14.07 -22.96
C THR A 560 20.90 -13.93 -21.49
N SER A 561 20.94 -12.69 -20.96
CA SER A 561 20.44 -12.35 -19.63
C SER A 561 18.92 -12.45 -19.47
N ASP A 562 18.15 -12.35 -20.56
CA ASP A 562 16.71 -12.58 -20.52
C ASP A 562 16.41 -14.07 -20.41
N GLN A 563 17.09 -14.88 -21.22
CA GLN A 563 16.84 -16.32 -21.27
C GLN A 563 17.34 -17.04 -20.01
N THR A 564 18.41 -16.53 -19.38
CA THR A 564 18.92 -17.08 -18.11
C THR A 564 17.95 -16.88 -16.93
N LEU A 565 16.91 -16.05 -17.05
CA LEU A 565 15.84 -15.99 -16.04
C LEU A 565 15.12 -17.33 -15.84
N LEU A 566 15.23 -18.26 -16.79
CA LEU A 566 14.72 -19.63 -16.65
C LEU A 566 15.76 -20.63 -16.11
N ALA A 567 17.01 -20.21 -15.91
CA ALA A 567 18.11 -21.10 -15.53
C ALA A 567 18.03 -21.60 -14.09
N ASN A 568 17.31 -20.89 -13.20
CA ASN A 568 17.01 -21.36 -11.84
C ASN A 568 15.50 -21.33 -11.55
N ALA A 569 15.05 -22.22 -10.67
CA ALA A 569 13.62 -22.44 -10.41
C ALA A 569 12.93 -21.21 -9.80
N ALA A 570 13.64 -20.40 -9.01
CA ALA A 570 13.07 -19.26 -8.31
C ALA A 570 12.74 -18.12 -9.29
N THR A 571 13.67 -17.76 -10.18
CA THR A 571 13.42 -16.76 -11.23
C THR A 571 12.46 -17.29 -12.27
N ALA A 572 12.54 -18.58 -12.65
CA ALA A 572 11.62 -19.20 -13.58
C ALA A 572 10.16 -19.14 -13.07
N ASN A 573 9.95 -19.41 -11.78
CA ASN A 573 8.63 -19.28 -11.15
C ASN A 573 8.12 -17.84 -11.21
N GLN A 574 8.98 -16.83 -11.05
CA GLN A 574 8.57 -15.44 -11.18
C GLN A 574 8.24 -15.05 -12.62
N VAL A 575 9.01 -15.53 -13.60
CA VAL A 575 8.70 -15.38 -15.03
C VAL A 575 7.35 -15.99 -15.36
N ILE A 576 7.04 -17.20 -14.86
CA ILE A 576 5.74 -17.86 -15.03
C ILE A 576 4.61 -17.03 -14.39
N LYS A 577 4.80 -16.54 -13.17
CA LYS A 577 3.81 -15.70 -12.48
C LYS A 577 3.52 -14.43 -13.26
N ASN A 578 4.56 -13.72 -13.71
CA ASN A 578 4.40 -12.48 -14.47
C ASN A 578 3.80 -12.73 -15.86
N ALA A 579 4.08 -13.87 -16.49
CA ALA A 579 3.47 -14.26 -17.78
C ALA A 579 1.97 -14.60 -17.68
N ARG A 580 1.56 -15.23 -16.56
CA ARG A 580 0.17 -15.66 -16.30
C ARG A 580 -0.70 -14.52 -15.76
N ASN A 581 -0.12 -13.61 -14.97
CA ASN A 581 -0.83 -12.51 -14.36
C ASN A 581 -0.15 -11.15 -14.67
N PRO A 582 -0.33 -10.60 -15.89
CA PRO A 582 0.23 -9.31 -16.26
C PRO A 582 -0.29 -8.15 -15.41
N GLN A 583 -1.49 -8.26 -14.81
CA GLN A 583 -2.04 -7.22 -13.94
C GLN A 583 -1.27 -7.13 -12.61
N ALA A 584 -0.91 -8.28 -12.02
CA ALA A 584 -0.07 -8.30 -10.83
C ALA A 584 1.33 -7.73 -11.11
N TRP A 585 1.92 -8.01 -12.28
CA TRP A 585 3.19 -7.39 -12.68
C TRP A 585 3.04 -5.87 -12.86
N ARG A 586 1.95 -5.40 -13.49
CA ARG A 586 1.66 -3.97 -13.68
C ARG A 586 1.59 -3.19 -12.37
N LEU A 587 1.16 -3.81 -11.27
CA LEU A 587 1.13 -3.21 -9.93
C LEU A 587 2.53 -3.19 -9.27
N LYS A 588 3.34 -4.22 -9.50
CA LYS A 588 4.67 -4.37 -8.90
C LYS A 588 5.72 -3.47 -9.56
N PHE A 589 5.61 -3.24 -10.87
CA PHE A 589 6.60 -2.48 -11.63
C PHE A 589 6.77 -1.01 -11.13
N PRO A 590 5.70 -0.22 -10.93
CA PRO A 590 5.79 1.11 -10.33
C PRO A 590 6.43 1.11 -8.93
N ALA A 591 6.14 0.12 -8.10
CA ALA A 591 6.72 0.00 -6.76
C ALA A 591 8.24 -0.24 -6.83
N ALA A 592 8.68 -1.10 -7.75
CA ALA A 592 10.10 -1.34 -7.99
C ALA A 592 10.81 -0.10 -8.57
N MET A 593 10.17 0.63 -9.48
CA MET A 593 10.66 1.91 -10.00
C MET A 593 10.75 2.99 -8.91
N LEU A 594 9.77 3.05 -8.01
CA LEU A 594 9.77 3.97 -6.87
C LEU A 594 10.93 3.65 -5.91
N LYS A 595 11.16 2.37 -5.61
CA LYS A 595 12.29 1.91 -4.79
C LYS A 595 13.62 2.27 -5.45
N MET A 596 13.75 2.01 -6.75
CA MET A 596 14.92 2.39 -7.53
C MET A 596 15.19 3.89 -7.50
N GLY A 597 14.15 4.72 -7.65
CA GLY A 597 14.26 6.18 -7.59
C GLY A 597 14.79 6.74 -6.26
N GLN A 598 15.01 5.89 -5.25
CA GLN A 598 15.50 6.28 -3.92
C GLN A 598 16.96 5.88 -3.65
N LEU A 599 17.62 5.18 -4.58
CA LEU A 599 19.01 4.75 -4.43
C LEU A 599 19.98 5.94 -4.37
N ASP A 600 20.77 6.01 -3.29
CA ASP A 600 21.94 6.88 -3.13
C ASP A 600 21.70 8.36 -3.51
N VAL A 601 20.49 8.84 -3.22
CA VAL A 601 20.02 10.16 -3.63
C VAL A 601 20.64 11.31 -2.85
N LEU A 602 21.12 12.32 -3.57
CA LEU A 602 21.62 13.54 -2.95
C LEU A 602 20.46 14.46 -2.54
N THR A 603 20.53 15.02 -1.34
CA THR A 603 19.57 16.01 -0.86
C THR A 603 20.27 17.17 -0.16
N GLY A 604 19.59 18.32 -0.04
CA GLY A 604 20.13 19.44 0.71
C GLY A 604 21.39 20.05 0.11
N ASN A 605 22.54 19.90 0.82
CA ASN A 605 23.83 20.45 0.40
C ASN A 605 24.74 19.39 -0.26
N ALA A 606 24.31 18.13 -0.29
CA ALA A 606 25.10 17.02 -0.81
C ALA A 606 25.32 17.10 -2.33
N GLY A 607 24.41 17.77 -3.05
CA GLY A 607 24.54 18.10 -4.48
C GLY A 607 24.22 19.56 -4.76
N GLU A 608 23.93 19.88 -6.02
CA GLU A 608 23.55 21.23 -6.45
C GLU A 608 22.22 21.27 -7.21
N ILE A 609 21.83 22.43 -7.72
CA ILE A 609 20.82 22.55 -8.77
C ILE A 609 21.52 23.13 -9.98
N ARG A 610 21.68 22.33 -11.03
CA ARG A 610 22.28 22.78 -12.27
C ARG A 610 21.29 23.64 -13.02
N THR A 611 21.72 24.73 -13.65
CA THR A 611 20.86 25.52 -14.54
C THR A 611 20.79 24.89 -15.94
N LYS A 612 21.78 24.08 -16.31
CA LYS A 612 21.79 23.24 -17.51
C LYS A 612 22.15 21.82 -17.12
N CYS A 613 21.34 20.84 -17.52
CA CYS A 613 21.55 19.45 -17.10
C CYS A 613 22.82 18.81 -17.64
N ARG A 614 23.46 19.41 -18.65
CA ARG A 614 24.71 18.93 -19.25
C ARG A 614 25.97 19.37 -18.55
N VAL A 615 25.89 20.43 -17.73
CA VAL A 615 27.08 21.13 -17.23
C VAL A 615 27.03 21.28 -15.72
N ILE A 616 28.10 20.88 -15.03
CA ILE A 616 28.29 21.14 -13.61
C ILE A 616 28.52 22.64 -13.43
N ASN A 617 27.79 23.30 -12.51
CA ASN A 617 27.96 24.74 -12.33
C ASN A 617 29.37 25.06 -11.82
N SER A 618 29.92 26.23 -12.20
CA SER A 618 31.16 26.74 -11.63
C SER A 618 31.02 27.07 -10.14
N LYS A 619 32.15 27.23 -9.42
CA LYS A 619 32.12 27.69 -8.01
C LYS A 619 31.39 29.02 -7.85
N ARG A 620 31.52 29.93 -8.82
CA ARG A 620 30.87 31.25 -8.82
C ARG A 620 29.35 31.14 -8.98
N GLU A 621 28.89 30.35 -9.95
CA GLU A 621 27.45 30.12 -10.18
C GLU A 621 26.79 29.42 -8.98
N ARG A 622 27.49 28.47 -8.35
CA ARG A 622 27.00 27.84 -7.10
C ARG A 622 26.80 28.85 -5.98
N GLY A 623 27.73 29.80 -5.81
CA GLY A 623 27.61 30.85 -4.82
C GLY A 623 26.40 31.75 -5.06
N MET A 624 26.12 32.11 -6.31
CA MET A 624 24.96 32.95 -6.69
C MET A 624 23.60 32.25 -6.50
N LEU A 625 23.54 30.93 -6.68
CA LEU A 625 22.30 30.17 -6.51
C LEU A 625 21.99 29.86 -5.03
N GLN A 626 23.01 29.80 -4.16
CA GLN A 626 22.83 29.61 -2.72
C GLN A 626 22.27 30.85 -2.02
N THR A 627 22.48 32.06 -2.54
CA THR A 627 21.98 33.32 -1.94
C THR A 627 20.48 33.55 -2.14
N HIS A 628 19.85 32.87 -3.10
CA HIS A 628 18.40 33.00 -3.39
C HIS A 628 17.50 32.05 -2.58
N THR A 629 18.07 31.24 -1.67
CA THR A 629 17.32 30.28 -0.83
C THR A 629 17.18 30.68 0.65
N THR A 630 17.55 31.93 0.99
CA THR A 630 17.53 32.48 2.37
C THR A 630 16.58 33.67 2.56
N LEU A 631 15.61 33.89 1.66
CA LEU A 631 14.52 34.86 1.85
C LEU A 631 13.17 34.16 1.93
#